data_AF-A0A1M3BB67-F1
#
_entry.id   AF-A0A1M3BB67-F1
#
_cell.length_a   1.000
_cell.length_b   1.000
_cell.length_c   1.000
_cell.angle_alpha   90.00
_cell.angle_beta   90.00
_cell.angle_gamma   90.00
#
_symmetry.space_group_name_H-M   'P 1'
#
loop_
_entity.id
_entity.type
_entity.pdbx_description
1 polymer ?
#
loop_
_entity_poly.entity_id
_entity_poly.type
_entity_poly.pdbx_seq_one_letter_code
_entity_poly.pdbx_strand_id
1 'polypeptide(L)'
;MRPNGTGLTRLTTTSRVDEFDPRYFAGGIVFSRGNQSEGAAGYADIYTMKANGAKVKPLVQGVGSAYVEDVSPQGHTLIFRRDRGLWVKKIGPGKAKKVVELADGSQTNSVFSSDGTSVATLIETRGVDQLMAINLANGRKTEVADSFQEEGTFGSVIDWQPVR
;
A
#
# COMPACT_ATOMS: atom_id res chain seq x y z
N MET A 1 -9.22 -14.19 -16.03
CA MET A 1 -8.09 -15.14 -16.14
C MET A 1 -8.67 -16.54 -16.15
N ARG A 2 -8.27 -17.41 -17.09
CA ARG A 2 -8.62 -18.84 -16.98
C ARG A 2 -7.69 -19.50 -15.95
N PRO A 3 -8.12 -20.56 -15.25
CA PRO A 3 -7.27 -21.24 -14.26
C PRO A 3 -5.90 -21.70 -14.81
N ASN A 4 -5.80 -21.91 -16.12
CA ASN A 4 -4.58 -22.27 -16.84
C ASN A 4 -3.69 -21.08 -17.24
N GLY A 5 -3.94 -19.86 -16.73
CA GLY A 5 -3.15 -18.68 -17.04
C GLY A 5 -3.35 -18.10 -18.45
N THR A 6 -4.27 -18.64 -19.26
CA THR A 6 -4.55 -18.10 -20.61
C THR A 6 -5.58 -16.97 -20.60
N GLY A 7 -5.61 -16.19 -21.70
CA GLY A 7 -6.52 -15.06 -21.86
C GLY A 7 -6.12 -13.85 -21.02
N LEU A 8 -4.83 -13.65 -20.81
CA LEU A 8 -4.29 -12.45 -20.18
C LEU A 8 -4.30 -11.30 -21.18
N THR A 9 -4.76 -10.14 -20.71
CA THR A 9 -4.73 -8.89 -21.48
C THR A 9 -3.81 -7.92 -20.77
N ARG A 10 -2.89 -7.32 -21.52
CA ARG A 10 -2.04 -6.26 -21.00
C ARG A 10 -2.86 -4.99 -20.76
N LEU A 11 -2.88 -4.48 -19.52
CA LEU A 11 -3.70 -3.31 -19.15
C LEU A 11 -3.00 -1.96 -19.42
N THR A 12 -1.67 -1.95 -19.45
CA THR A 12 -0.86 -0.74 -19.60
C THR A 12 0.26 -0.95 -20.62
N THR A 13 0.60 0.08 -21.38
CA THR A 13 1.68 0.05 -22.38
C THR A 13 2.71 1.16 -22.20
N THR A 14 2.71 1.78 -21.03
CA THR A 14 3.61 2.86 -20.64
C THR A 14 5.06 2.38 -20.74
N SER A 15 5.93 3.18 -21.35
CA SER A 15 7.35 2.85 -21.54
C SER A 15 8.23 3.64 -20.57
N ARG A 16 9.39 3.08 -20.21
CA ARG A 16 10.42 3.73 -19.38
C ARG A 16 9.98 4.05 -17.94
N VAL A 17 8.95 3.37 -17.45
CA VAL A 17 8.48 3.44 -16.07
C VAL A 17 8.18 2.04 -15.57
N ASP A 18 8.34 1.82 -14.27
CA ASP A 18 7.87 0.66 -13.56
C ASP A 18 6.44 0.90 -13.09
N GLU A 19 5.61 -0.14 -13.16
CA GLU A 19 4.24 -0.15 -12.65
C GLU A 19 4.07 -1.37 -11.76
N PHE A 20 3.73 -1.15 -10.49
CA PHE A 20 3.78 -2.18 -9.45
C PHE A 20 2.71 -1.94 -8.39
N ASP A 21 2.58 -2.87 -7.44
CA ASP A 21 1.56 -2.91 -6.39
C ASP A 21 0.11 -2.65 -6.85
N PRO A 22 -0.38 -3.35 -7.89
CA PRO A 22 -1.77 -3.22 -8.25
C PRO A 22 -2.67 -3.76 -7.13
N ARG A 23 -3.70 -2.99 -6.78
CA ARG A 23 -4.80 -3.41 -5.90
C ARG A 23 -6.14 -3.12 -6.57
N TYR A 24 -7.05 -4.09 -6.51
CA TYR A 24 -8.41 -3.91 -7.00
C TYR A 24 -9.28 -3.18 -5.97
N PHE A 25 -10.22 -2.40 -6.46
CA PHE A 25 -11.30 -1.80 -5.67
C PHE A 25 -12.57 -1.73 -6.52
N ALA A 26 -13.73 -1.44 -5.92
CA ALA A 26 -15.01 -1.43 -6.63
C ALA A 26 -15.02 -0.53 -7.90
N GLY A 27 -14.24 0.55 -7.90
CA GLY A 27 -14.12 1.47 -9.02
C GLY A 27 -13.05 1.13 -10.06
N GLY A 28 -12.21 0.11 -9.84
CA GLY A 28 -11.16 -0.30 -10.76
C GLY A 28 -9.89 -0.78 -10.07
N ILE A 29 -8.73 -0.28 -10.52
CA ILE A 29 -7.41 -0.65 -10.01
C ILE A 29 -6.70 0.61 -9.55
N VAL A 30 -6.04 0.55 -8.38
CA VAL A 30 -5.02 1.52 -7.96
C VAL A 30 -3.66 0.85 -8.09
N PHE A 31 -2.64 1.60 -8.48
CA PHE A 31 -1.29 1.06 -8.69
C PHE A 31 -0.23 2.17 -8.56
N SER A 32 0.99 1.76 -8.27
CA SER A 32 2.18 2.61 -8.24
C SER A 32 2.77 2.70 -9.64
N ARG A 33 3.24 3.89 -10.04
CA ARG A 33 3.98 4.11 -11.29
C ARG A 33 5.15 5.05 -11.05
N GLY A 34 6.36 4.62 -11.39
CA GLY A 34 7.59 5.36 -11.09
C GLY A 34 8.73 5.08 -12.04
N ASN A 35 9.84 5.81 -11.90
CA ASN A 35 11.08 5.55 -12.67
C ASN A 35 11.99 4.52 -11.98
N GLN A 36 11.57 4.01 -10.83
CA GLN A 36 12.25 3.00 -10.04
C GLN A 36 11.19 2.04 -9.47
N SER A 37 11.61 0.82 -9.20
CA SER A 37 10.78 -0.23 -8.60
C SER A 37 10.49 0.06 -7.12
N GLU A 38 9.68 -0.81 -6.49
CA GLU A 38 9.26 -0.71 -5.08
C GLU A 38 10.44 -0.51 -4.11
N GLY A 39 10.23 0.29 -3.06
CA GLY A 39 11.18 0.47 -1.96
C GLY A 39 11.29 1.89 -1.43
N ALA A 40 11.94 2.04 -0.26
CA ALA A 40 12.06 3.32 0.45
C ALA A 40 12.75 4.45 -0.35
N ALA A 41 13.56 4.08 -1.36
CA ALA A 41 14.21 5.02 -2.27
C ALA A 41 13.49 5.20 -3.62
N GLY A 42 12.47 4.37 -3.93
CA GLY A 42 11.81 4.34 -5.23
C GLY A 42 10.86 5.53 -5.43
N TYR A 43 11.11 6.37 -6.43
CA TYR A 43 10.21 7.45 -6.79
C TYR A 43 9.03 6.95 -7.65
N ALA A 44 7.88 6.77 -7.01
CA ALA A 44 6.62 6.49 -7.67
C ALA A 44 5.53 7.51 -7.31
N ASP A 45 4.54 7.61 -8.19
CA ASP A 45 3.26 8.27 -8.00
C ASP A 45 2.16 7.20 -7.98
N ILE A 46 1.00 7.53 -7.41
CA ILE A 46 -0.12 6.58 -7.32
C ILE A 46 -1.19 6.95 -8.33
N TYR A 47 -1.60 5.98 -9.13
CA TYR A 47 -2.59 6.12 -10.19
C TYR A 47 -3.80 5.23 -9.94
N THR A 48 -4.92 5.61 -10.58
CA THR A 48 -6.12 4.78 -10.68
C THR A 48 -6.48 4.56 -12.13
N MET A 49 -7.08 3.42 -12.44
CA MET A 49 -7.66 3.10 -13.75
C MET A 49 -8.91 2.26 -13.59
N LYS A 50 -9.73 2.14 -14.64
CA LYS A 50 -10.79 1.14 -14.70
C LYS A 50 -10.19 -0.27 -14.74
N ALA A 51 -10.96 -1.27 -14.31
CA ALA A 51 -10.54 -2.68 -14.33
C ALA A 51 -10.14 -3.20 -15.73
N ASN A 52 -10.61 -2.55 -16.80
CA ASN A 52 -10.24 -2.86 -18.18
C ASN A 52 -9.02 -2.07 -18.70
N GLY A 53 -8.29 -1.37 -17.83
CA GLY A 53 -7.11 -0.56 -18.18
C GLY A 53 -7.43 0.87 -18.67
N ALA A 54 -8.70 1.20 -18.93
CA ALA A 54 -9.07 2.52 -19.43
C ALA A 54 -9.05 3.60 -18.33
N LYS A 55 -8.95 4.87 -18.74
CA LYS A 55 -9.03 6.07 -17.86
C LYS A 55 -7.99 6.08 -16.74
N VAL A 56 -6.73 5.80 -17.08
CA VAL A 56 -5.61 6.01 -16.17
C VAL A 56 -5.55 7.48 -15.76
N LYS A 57 -5.54 7.75 -14.46
CA LYS A 57 -5.43 9.10 -13.90
C LYS A 57 -4.65 9.09 -12.58
N PRO A 58 -3.89 10.15 -12.28
CA PRO A 58 -3.20 10.25 -11.01
C PRO A 58 -4.18 10.40 -9.84
N LEU A 59 -3.79 9.83 -8.68
CA LEU A 59 -4.49 9.94 -7.40
C LEU A 59 -3.63 10.65 -6.35
N VAL A 60 -2.33 10.36 -6.31
CA VAL A 60 -1.33 11.04 -5.48
C VAL A 60 -0.12 11.33 -6.37
N GLN A 61 0.35 12.58 -6.37
CA GLN A 61 1.50 12.98 -7.16
C GLN A 61 2.45 13.89 -6.39
N GLY A 62 3.73 13.77 -6.75
CA GLY A 62 4.68 14.88 -6.76
C GLY A 62 4.91 15.55 -5.41
N VAL A 63 5.35 14.81 -4.38
CA VAL A 63 6.19 15.34 -3.30
C VAL A 63 6.79 14.17 -2.52
N GLY A 64 7.76 13.49 -3.16
CA GLY A 64 8.58 12.40 -2.61
C GLY A 64 7.89 11.03 -2.54
N SER A 65 8.38 10.10 -3.36
CA SER A 65 8.15 8.65 -3.36
C SER A 65 6.83 8.16 -2.73
N ALA A 66 5.84 7.81 -3.54
CA ALA A 66 4.60 7.21 -3.09
C ALA A 66 4.26 5.87 -3.77
N TYR A 67 4.05 4.82 -2.98
CA TYR A 67 3.60 3.52 -3.47
C TYR A 67 2.47 2.95 -2.62
N VAL A 68 1.63 2.15 -3.25
CA VAL A 68 0.44 1.51 -2.67
C VAL A 68 0.86 0.42 -1.69
N GLU A 69 0.34 0.47 -0.47
CA GLU A 69 0.47 -0.63 0.48
C GLU A 69 -0.77 -1.54 0.37
N ASP A 70 -1.95 -0.96 0.61
CA ASP A 70 -3.22 -1.68 0.53
C ASP A 70 -4.44 -0.77 0.36
N VAL A 71 -5.56 -1.36 -0.08
CA VAL A 71 -6.87 -0.73 -0.20
C VAL A 71 -7.86 -1.39 0.76
N SER A 72 -8.60 -0.56 1.46
CA SER A 72 -9.63 -1.00 2.40
C SER A 72 -10.64 -1.94 1.69
N PRO A 73 -11.18 -2.98 2.34
CA PRO A 73 -12.03 -3.98 1.68
C PRO A 73 -13.26 -3.42 0.93
N GLN A 74 -13.84 -2.34 1.45
CA GLN A 74 -14.93 -1.58 0.83
C GLN A 74 -14.50 -0.75 -0.39
N GLY A 75 -13.20 -0.65 -0.68
CA GLY A 75 -12.64 -0.02 -1.88
C GLY A 75 -12.60 1.50 -1.86
N HIS A 76 -12.68 2.14 -0.69
CA HIS A 76 -12.81 3.61 -0.60
C HIS A 76 -11.57 4.30 -0.06
N THR A 77 -10.70 3.59 0.66
CA THR A 77 -9.54 4.18 1.33
C THR A 77 -8.30 3.41 0.92
N LEU A 78 -7.25 4.15 0.59
CA LEU A 78 -5.91 3.64 0.33
C LEU A 78 -5.03 3.98 1.53
N ILE A 79 -4.21 3.03 1.97
CA ILE A 79 -3.00 3.31 2.74
C ILE A 79 -1.80 3.19 1.81
N PHE A 80 -0.87 4.12 1.94
CA PHE A 80 0.26 4.24 1.05
C PHE A 80 1.46 4.83 1.76
N ARG A 81 2.64 4.49 1.27
CA ARG A 81 3.89 5.10 1.70
C ARG A 81 4.02 6.47 1.03
N ARG A 82 4.50 7.47 1.77
CA ARG A 82 4.97 8.74 1.18
C ARG A 82 6.00 9.43 2.06
N ASP A 83 7.12 9.84 1.48
CA ASP A 83 8.27 10.41 2.20
C ASP A 83 8.66 9.53 3.41
N ARG A 84 8.79 10.12 4.60
CA ARG A 84 8.97 9.44 5.89
C ARG A 84 7.66 9.21 6.63
N GLY A 85 6.57 8.92 5.94
CA GLY A 85 5.33 8.51 6.59
C GLY A 85 4.52 7.43 5.89
N LEU A 86 3.62 6.83 6.67
CA LEU A 86 2.44 6.14 6.17
C LEU A 86 1.28 7.10 6.15
N TRP A 87 0.52 7.07 5.06
CA TRP A 87 -0.55 8.00 4.79
C TRP A 87 -1.81 7.26 4.39
N VAL A 88 -2.95 7.84 4.75
CA VAL A 88 -4.26 7.38 4.32
C VAL A 88 -4.93 8.42 3.45
N LYS A 89 -5.61 7.97 2.40
CA LYS A 89 -6.37 8.83 1.49
C LYS A 89 -7.62 8.13 0.98
N LYS A 90 -8.73 8.87 0.91
CA LYS A 90 -9.91 8.44 0.17
C LYS A 90 -9.60 8.37 -1.33
N ILE A 91 -9.98 7.27 -1.97
CA ILE A 91 -9.88 7.10 -3.42
C ILE A 91 -10.90 8.04 -4.07
N GLY A 92 -10.42 9.13 -4.66
CA GLY A 92 -11.23 10.24 -5.15
C GLY A 92 -10.79 11.60 -4.58
N PRO A 93 -11.70 12.58 -4.54
CA PRO A 93 -11.41 13.90 -3.96
C PRO A 93 -11.08 13.81 -2.48
N GLY A 94 -10.19 14.69 -2.02
CA GLY A 94 -9.79 14.78 -0.61
C GLY A 94 -8.29 14.78 -0.41
N LYS A 95 -7.84 15.32 0.72
CA LYS A 95 -6.42 15.37 1.08
C LYS A 95 -5.99 14.04 1.73
N ALA A 96 -4.73 13.69 1.55
CA ALA A 96 -4.13 12.60 2.32
C ALA A 96 -3.85 13.06 3.75
N LYS A 97 -3.86 12.12 4.70
CA LYS A 97 -3.51 12.33 6.11
C LYS A 97 -2.37 11.40 6.48
N LYS A 98 -1.31 11.94 7.07
CA LYS A 98 -0.22 11.13 7.65
C LYS A 98 -0.73 10.45 8.92
N VAL A 99 -0.53 9.15 9.03
CA VAL A 99 -0.92 8.34 10.20
C VAL A 99 0.29 7.92 11.04
N VAL A 100 1.43 7.65 10.39
CA VAL A 100 2.70 7.31 11.06
C VAL A 100 3.82 8.15 10.47
N GLU A 101 4.67 8.69 11.33
CA GLU A 101 5.98 9.22 10.96
C GLU A 101 7.00 8.09 11.15
N LEU A 102 7.85 7.88 10.16
CA LEU A 102 8.80 6.79 10.08
C LEU A 102 10.24 7.32 10.13
N ALA A 103 11.14 6.47 10.61
CA ALA A 103 12.56 6.77 10.57
C ALA A 103 13.09 6.69 9.12
N ASP A 104 14.29 7.23 8.92
CA ASP A 104 14.97 7.12 7.64
C ASP A 104 15.34 5.66 7.34
N GLY A 105 15.04 5.24 6.11
CA GLY A 105 15.30 3.88 5.64
C GLY A 105 14.28 2.84 6.11
N SER A 106 13.21 3.23 6.83
CA SER A 106 12.16 2.28 7.23
C SER A 106 11.42 1.71 6.01
N GLN A 107 11.33 0.39 5.97
CA GLN A 107 10.43 -0.35 5.08
C GLN A 107 9.13 -0.66 5.80
N THR A 108 8.05 -0.81 5.04
CA THR A 108 6.73 -1.09 5.59
C THR A 108 5.97 -2.08 4.73
N ASN A 109 5.09 -2.82 5.39
CA ASN A 109 4.02 -3.57 4.75
C ASN A 109 2.75 -3.36 5.59
N SER A 110 1.74 -2.70 5.01
CA SER A 110 0.49 -2.40 5.69
C SER A 110 -0.69 -3.10 5.03
N VAL A 111 -1.60 -3.66 5.84
CA VAL A 111 -2.86 -4.25 5.35
C VAL A 111 -4.06 -3.83 6.19
N PHE A 112 -5.19 -3.59 5.53
CA PHE A 112 -6.43 -3.21 6.19
C PHE A 112 -7.06 -4.39 6.93
N SER A 113 -7.77 -4.07 8.01
CA SER A 113 -8.75 -4.98 8.60
C SER A 113 -9.90 -5.27 7.65
N SER A 114 -10.54 -6.43 7.84
CA SER A 114 -11.70 -6.85 7.03
C SER A 114 -12.89 -5.87 7.09
N ASP A 115 -13.03 -5.12 8.19
CA ASP A 115 -14.02 -4.04 8.35
C ASP A 115 -13.52 -2.67 7.83
N GLY A 116 -12.23 -2.58 7.48
CA GLY A 116 -11.55 -1.37 7.01
C GLY A 116 -11.39 -0.27 8.07
N THR A 117 -11.63 -0.55 9.35
CA THR A 117 -11.52 0.44 10.44
C THR A 117 -10.10 0.58 10.98
N SER A 118 -9.27 -0.43 10.75
CA SER A 118 -7.91 -0.52 11.27
C SER A 118 -6.93 -0.99 10.19
N VAL A 119 -5.64 -0.84 10.48
CA VAL A 119 -4.55 -1.31 9.61
C VAL A 119 -3.51 -2.01 10.48
N ALA A 120 -3.11 -3.21 10.10
CA ALA A 120 -1.92 -3.87 10.63
C ALA A 120 -0.71 -3.42 9.80
N THR A 121 0.42 -3.12 10.44
CA THR A 121 1.62 -2.62 9.78
C THR A 121 2.85 -3.25 10.40
N LEU A 122 3.65 -3.90 9.57
CA LEU A 122 5.04 -4.24 9.88
C LEU A 122 5.93 -3.07 9.46
N ILE A 123 6.83 -2.69 10.35
CA ILE A 123 7.82 -1.63 10.14
C ILE A 123 9.19 -2.24 10.39
N GLU A 124 9.99 -2.34 9.34
CA GLU A 124 11.40 -2.76 9.45
C GLU A 124 12.26 -1.50 9.44
N THR A 125 13.08 -1.32 10.47
CA THR A 125 14.02 -0.19 10.55
C THR A 125 15.37 -0.67 11.01
N ARG A 126 16.35 -0.71 10.09
CA ARG A 126 17.73 -1.11 10.38
C ARG A 126 17.81 -2.51 11.01
N GLY A 127 17.04 -3.47 10.47
CA GLY A 127 17.02 -4.85 10.95
C GLY A 127 16.26 -5.06 12.26
N VAL A 128 15.41 -4.10 12.65
CA VAL A 128 14.48 -4.25 13.77
C VAL A 128 13.06 -4.14 13.23
N ASP A 129 12.28 -5.19 13.48
CA ASP A 129 10.88 -5.28 13.07
C ASP A 129 9.94 -4.91 14.21
N GLN A 130 8.93 -4.11 13.90
CA GLN A 130 7.82 -3.77 14.78
C GLN A 130 6.49 -4.07 14.10
N LEU A 131 5.59 -4.77 14.78
CA LEU A 131 4.21 -4.99 14.33
C LEU A 131 3.25 -4.12 15.13
N MET A 132 2.49 -3.26 14.45
CA MET A 132 1.48 -2.43 15.09
C MET A 132 0.14 -2.44 14.37
N ALA A 133 -0.92 -2.17 15.13
CA ALA A 133 -2.27 -1.92 14.64
C ALA A 133 -2.63 -0.43 14.79
N ILE A 134 -3.20 0.16 13.75
CA ILE A 134 -3.59 1.57 13.69
C ILE A 134 -5.10 1.65 13.51
N ASN A 135 -5.82 2.21 14.48
CA ASN A 135 -7.23 2.53 14.34
C ASN A 135 -7.40 3.85 13.57
N LEU A 136 -8.09 3.81 12.43
CA LEU A 136 -8.18 4.96 11.53
C LEU A 136 -9.19 6.03 11.98
N ALA A 137 -10.15 5.66 12.83
CA ALA A 137 -11.18 6.58 13.31
C ALA A 137 -10.62 7.58 14.33
N ASN A 138 -9.80 7.10 15.28
CA ASN A 138 -9.24 7.91 16.35
C ASN A 138 -7.72 8.09 16.27
N GLY A 139 -7.03 7.41 15.36
CA GLY A 139 -5.58 7.47 15.20
C GLY A 139 -4.79 6.72 16.28
N ARG A 140 -5.46 5.93 17.13
CA ARG A 140 -4.80 5.12 18.16
C ARG A 140 -3.90 4.07 17.51
N LYS A 141 -2.67 3.98 17.99
CA LYS A 141 -1.68 2.98 17.58
C LYS A 141 -1.48 2.02 18.75
N THR A 142 -1.55 0.74 18.47
CA THR A 142 -1.32 -0.32 19.45
C THR A 142 -0.19 -1.18 18.90
N GLU A 143 0.88 -1.30 19.66
CA GLU A 143 1.91 -2.28 19.39
C GLU A 143 1.36 -3.68 19.65
N VAL A 144 1.48 -4.55 18.66
CA VAL A 144 1.00 -5.93 18.73
C VAL A 144 2.16 -6.84 19.11
N ALA A 145 3.36 -6.55 18.61
CA ALA A 145 4.60 -7.17 19.03
C ALA A 145 5.80 -6.24 18.76
N ASP A 146 6.81 -6.33 19.61
CA ASP A 146 8.04 -5.53 19.56
C ASP A 146 9.23 -6.36 19.09
N SER A 147 10.18 -5.66 18.44
CA SER A 147 11.56 -5.99 18.15
C SER A 147 11.89 -7.48 18.03
N PHE A 148 11.77 -7.99 16.80
CA PHE A 148 12.35 -9.27 16.44
C PHE A 148 13.70 -9.03 15.74
N GLN A 149 14.75 -9.75 16.16
CA GLN A 149 15.98 -9.89 15.37
C GLN A 149 15.80 -11.13 14.49
N GLU A 150 15.78 -11.00 13.17
CA GLU A 150 15.49 -12.13 12.29
C GLU A 150 16.57 -13.24 12.34
N GLU A 151 16.14 -14.47 12.66
CA GLU A 151 16.56 -15.70 11.95
C GLU A 151 15.32 -16.34 11.29
N GLY A 152 14.57 -15.57 10.48
CA GLY A 152 13.42 -16.11 9.76
C GLY A 152 12.57 -15.04 9.09
N THR A 153 12.47 -15.13 7.77
CA THR A 153 11.73 -14.17 6.94
C THR A 153 10.24 -14.25 7.23
N PHE A 154 9.63 -13.17 7.73
CA PHE A 154 8.19 -13.02 7.54
C PHE A 154 7.97 -12.87 6.03
N GLY A 155 7.17 -13.77 5.44
CA GLY A 155 6.82 -13.65 4.02
C GLY A 155 6.21 -12.27 3.75
N SER A 156 6.32 -11.79 2.50
CA SER A 156 5.87 -10.45 2.07
C SER A 156 4.35 -10.22 2.15
N VAL A 157 3.61 -11.10 2.85
CA VAL A 157 2.17 -11.13 2.93
C VAL A 157 1.77 -11.19 4.40
N ILE A 158 1.43 -10.03 4.93
CA ILE A 158 0.58 -9.93 6.12
C ILE A 158 -0.85 -9.99 5.58
N ASP A 159 -1.69 -10.88 6.11
CA ASP A 159 -3.12 -10.87 5.78
C ASP A 159 -3.92 -10.90 7.07
N TRP A 160 -5.04 -10.19 7.08
CA TRP A 160 -5.90 -10.12 8.25
C TRP A 160 -6.90 -11.27 8.21
N GLN A 161 -6.72 -12.28 9.08
CA GLN A 161 -7.74 -13.31 9.29
C GLN A 161 -8.63 -12.96 10.48
N PRO A 162 -9.95 -12.79 10.28
CA PRO A 162 -10.86 -12.59 11.40
C PRO A 162 -10.98 -13.90 12.21
N VAL A 163 -10.92 -13.77 13.54
CA VAL A 163 -11.43 -14.82 14.44
C VAL A 163 -12.94 -14.57 14.57
N ARG A 164 -13.74 -15.62 14.37
CA ARG A 164 -15.21 -15.57 14.51
C ARG A 164 -15.64 -15.23 15.93
#